data_AF-A0A6P5N353-F1
#
_entry.id   AF-A0A6P5N353-F1
#
_cell.length_a   1.000
_cell.length_b   1.000
_cell.length_c   1.000
_cell.angle_alpha   90.00
_cell.angle_beta   90.00
_cell.angle_gamma   90.00
#
_symmetry.space_group_name_H-M   'P 1'
#
loop_
_entity.id
_entity.type
_entity.pdbx_description
1 polymer ?
#
loop_
_entity_poly.entity_id
_entity_poly.type
_entity_poly.pdbx_seq_one_letter_code
_entity_poly.pdbx_strand_id
1 'polypeptide(L)'
;MRVQRLSGMQKQVLSLYRGFLRVARSKSDQERHKIESIISEEFRRNSTEVDRKNFQYIEYLLRRGKKQLDQLRSPGTTGLTSLEVDLSRTNKTNS
;
A
#
# COMPACT_ATOMS: atom_id res chain seq x y z
N MET A 1 8.55 -26.93 10.40
CA MET A 1 7.62 -25.85 9.99
C MET A 1 6.92 -26.26 8.70
N ARG A 2 5.58 -26.31 8.64
CA ARG A 2 4.87 -26.46 7.36
C ARG A 2 4.97 -25.15 6.61
N VAL A 3 5.58 -25.15 5.43
CA VAL A 3 5.54 -24.00 4.52
C VAL A 3 4.11 -23.87 4.03
N GLN A 4 3.35 -22.93 4.59
CA GLN A 4 2.01 -22.66 4.10
C GLN A 4 2.10 -22.00 2.73
N ARG A 5 1.59 -22.66 1.70
CA ARG A 5 1.59 -22.14 0.34
C ARG A 5 0.64 -20.95 0.26
N LEU A 6 1.19 -19.77 -0.03
CA LEU A 6 0.40 -18.56 -0.24
C LEU A 6 -0.46 -18.68 -1.50
N SER A 7 -1.69 -18.18 -1.42
CA SER A 7 -2.60 -18.05 -2.58
C SER A 7 -2.04 -17.07 -3.61
N GLY A 8 -2.54 -17.14 -4.85
CA GLY A 8 -2.15 -16.20 -5.91
C GLY A 8 -2.37 -14.75 -5.49
N MET A 9 -3.53 -14.46 -4.88
CA MET A 9 -3.86 -13.11 -4.42
C MET A 9 -2.96 -12.66 -3.26
N GLN A 10 -2.66 -13.53 -2.29
CA GLN A 10 -1.70 -13.21 -1.22
C GLN A 10 -0.31 -12.87 -1.78
N LYS A 11 0.15 -13.60 -2.80
CA LYS A 11 1.40 -13.28 -3.49
C LYS A 11 1.36 -11.93 -4.19
N GLN A 12 0.23 -11.58 -4.83
CA GLN A 12 0.05 -10.27 -5.46
C GLN A 12 0.10 -9.13 -4.44
N VAL A 13 -0.60 -9.27 -3.31
CA VAL A 13 -0.59 -8.29 -2.20
C VAL A 13 0.84 -8.07 -1.69
N LEU A 14 1.56 -9.16 -1.40
CA LEU A 14 2.93 -9.06 -0.91
C LEU A 14 3.92 -8.54 -1.97
N SER A 15 3.68 -8.83 -3.25
CA SER A 15 4.48 -8.29 -4.36
C SER A 15 4.29 -6.77 -4.46
N LEU A 16 3.04 -6.30 -4.33
CA LEU A 16 2.71 -4.89 -4.35
C LEU A 16 3.37 -4.13 -3.18
N TYR A 17 3.24 -4.65 -1.95
CA TYR A 17 3.89 -4.09 -0.77
C TYR A 17 5.41 -3.95 -0.96
N ARG A 18 6.08 -5.03 -1.39
CA ARG A 18 7.52 -5.00 -1.68
C ARG A 18 7.88 -4.06 -2.83
N GLY A 19 6.97 -3.88 -3.79
CA GLY A 19 7.12 -2.91 -4.87
C GLY A 19 7.28 -1.50 -4.33
N PHE A 20 6.38 -1.07 -3.43
CA PHE A 20 6.48 0.23 -2.77
C PHE A 20 7.78 0.41 -2.00
N LEU A 21 8.18 -0.57 -1.18
CA LEU A 21 9.42 -0.49 -0.41
C LEU A 21 10.67 -0.40 -1.31
N ARG A 22 10.66 -1.05 -2.47
CA ARG A 22 11.77 -0.94 -3.44
C ARG A 22 11.87 0.45 -4.05
N VAL A 23 10.72 1.04 -4.41
CA VAL A 23 10.71 2.42 -4.95
C VAL A 23 11.08 3.42 -3.87
N ALA A 24 10.66 3.21 -2.62
CA ALA A 24 11.04 4.08 -1.50
C ALA A 24 12.57 4.17 -1.34
N ARG A 25 13.30 3.06 -1.54
CA ARG A 25 14.77 3.02 -1.47
C ARG A 25 15.49 3.86 -2.53
N SER A 26 14.82 4.24 -3.61
CA SER A 26 15.39 5.13 -4.64
C SER A 26 15.07 6.61 -4.40
N LYS A 27 14.43 6.95 -3.28
CA LYS A 27 14.09 8.32 -2.88
C LYS A 27 15.06 8.81 -1.80
N SER A 28 15.00 10.10 -1.46
CA SER A 28 15.75 10.65 -0.32
C SER A 28 15.38 9.95 0.99
N ASP A 29 16.26 9.96 2.00
CA ASP A 29 15.99 9.27 3.27
C ASP A 29 14.71 9.76 3.95
N GLN A 30 14.45 11.06 3.90
CA GLN A 30 13.24 11.65 4.46
C GLN A 30 11.98 11.15 3.73
N GLU A 31 11.97 11.19 2.39
CA GLU A 31 10.85 10.70 1.60
C GLU A 31 10.67 9.19 1.75
N ARG A 32 11.77 8.44 1.80
CA ARG A 32 11.77 6.99 2.01
C ARG A 32 11.05 6.65 3.32
N HIS A 33 11.44 7.25 4.44
CA HIS A 33 10.79 6.99 5.73
C HIS A 33 9.30 7.35 5.71
N LYS A 34 8.94 8.48 5.09
CA LYS A 34 7.53 8.88 4.92
C LYS A 34 6.76 7.82 4.11
N ILE A 35 7.33 7.33 3.01
CA ILE A 35 6.72 6.30 2.16
C ILE A 35 6.56 4.99 2.89
N GLU A 36 7.62 4.49 3.53
CA GLU A 36 7.61 3.23 4.26
C GLU A 36 6.57 3.26 5.39
N SER A 37 6.44 4.38 6.11
CA SER A 37 5.45 4.58 7.18
C SER A 37 4.02 4.50 6.65
N ILE A 38 3.68 5.32 5.66
CA ILE A 38 2.31 5.39 5.09
C ILE A 38 1.89 4.03 4.53
N ILE A 39 2.76 3.40 3.73
CA ILE A 39 2.46 2.11 3.10
C ILE A 39 2.32 1.00 4.15
N SER A 40 3.16 0.99 5.19
CA SER A 40 3.08 -0.03 6.24
C SER A 40 1.82 0.12 7.08
N GLU A 41 1.40 1.35 7.37
CA GLU A 41 0.15 1.65 8.06
C GLU A 41 -1.07 1.23 7.23
N GLU A 42 -1.12 1.60 5.95
CA GLU A 42 -2.24 1.26 5.06
C GLU A 42 -2.38 -0.26 4.87
N PHE A 43 -1.29 -0.98 4.60
CA PHE A 43 -1.33 -2.44 4.45
C PHE A 43 -1.73 -3.14 5.75
N ARG A 44 -1.26 -2.64 6.91
CA ARG A 44 -1.65 -3.17 8.22
C ARG A 44 -3.14 -2.96 8.46
N ARG A 45 -3.63 -1.75 8.24
CA ARG A 45 -5.04 -1.38 8.40
C ARG A 45 -5.94 -2.22 7.48
N ASN A 46 -5.60 -2.34 6.21
CA ASN A 46 -6.35 -3.18 5.28
C ASN A 46 -6.32 -4.66 5.69
N SER A 47 -5.22 -5.15 6.29
CA SER A 47 -5.14 -6.53 6.76
C SER A 47 -6.07 -6.85 7.94
N THR A 48 -6.50 -5.83 8.68
CA THR A 48 -7.44 -5.94 9.81
C THR A 48 -8.87 -5.61 9.41
N GLU A 49 -9.08 -4.61 8.55
CA GLU A 49 -10.41 -4.11 8.19
C GLU A 49 -11.06 -4.83 7.01
N VAL A 50 -10.26 -5.39 6.09
CA VAL A 50 -10.78 -6.03 4.89
C VAL A 50 -11.02 -7.51 5.13
N ASP A 51 -12.27 -7.95 4.91
CA ASP A 51 -12.60 -9.38 4.90
C ASP A 51 -11.76 -10.10 3.83
N ARG A 52 -11.06 -11.15 4.26
CA ARG A 52 -10.23 -12.01 3.42
C ARG A 52 -11.01 -12.71 2.30
N LYS A 53 -12.33 -12.82 2.43
CA LYS A 53 -13.24 -13.37 1.41
C LYS A 53 -13.78 -12.32 0.44
N ASN A 54 -13.55 -11.03 0.68
CA ASN A 54 -13.97 -9.97 -0.23
C ASN A 54 -12.96 -9.81 -1.38
N PHE A 55 -12.90 -10.82 -2.24
CA PHE A 55 -11.97 -10.90 -3.38
C PHE A 55 -12.09 -9.66 -4.29
N GLN A 56 -13.31 -9.24 -4.60
CA GLN A 56 -13.58 -8.08 -5.47
C GLN A 56 -12.93 -6.79 -4.93
N TYR A 57 -13.06 -6.55 -3.62
CA TYR A 57 -12.48 -5.37 -2.99
C TYR A 57 -10.95 -5.47 -2.88
N ILE A 58 -10.41 -6.64 -2.55
CA ILE A 58 -8.96 -6.86 -2.53
C ILE A 58 -8.35 -6.61 -3.92
N GLU A 59 -8.99 -7.10 -4.97
CA GLU A 59 -8.55 -6.84 -6.34
C GLU A 59 -8.64 -5.36 -6.71
N TYR A 60 -9.68 -4.65 -6.26
CA TYR A 60 -9.77 -3.20 -6.42
C TYR A 60 -8.58 -2.48 -5.77
N LEU A 61 -8.27 -2.81 -4.51
CA LEU A 61 -7.11 -2.26 -3.80
C LEU A 61 -5.79 -2.60 -4.51
N LEU A 62 -5.63 -3.83 -5.02
CA LEU A 62 -4.46 -4.22 -5.81
C LEU A 62 -4.29 -3.38 -7.07
N ARG A 63 -5.37 -3.18 -7.85
CA ARG A 63 -5.33 -2.36 -9.07
C ARG A 63 -4.99 -0.91 -8.74
N ARG A 64 -5.61 -0.34 -7.70
CA ARG A 64 -5.35 1.03 -7.25
C ARG A 64 -3.90 1.20 -6.78
N GLY A 65 -3.44 0.33 -5.88
CA GLY A 65 -2.08 0.38 -5.38
C GLY A 65 -1.03 0.20 -6.47
N LYS A 66 -1.30 -0.62 -7.50
CA LYS A 66 -0.41 -0.73 -8.66
C LYS A 66 -0.28 0.59 -9.43
N LYS A 67 -1.40 1.31 -9.66
CA LYS A 67 -1.37 2.65 -10.28
C LYS A 67 -0.55 3.63 -9.44
N GLN A 68 -0.72 3.62 -8.12
CA GLN A 68 0.02 4.48 -7.20
C GLN A 68 1.52 4.14 -7.19
N LEU A 69 1.87 2.85 -7.23
CA LEU A 69 3.25 2.40 -7.34
C LEU A 69 3.90 2.87 -8.65
N ASP A 70 3.17 2.77 -9.76
CA ASP A 70 3.67 3.21 -11.07
C ASP A 70 3.86 4.73 -11.11
N GLN A 71 2.96 5.50 -10.48
CA GLN A 71 3.14 6.96 -10.30
C GLN A 71 4.38 7.29 -9.46
N LEU A 72 4.62 6.56 -8.37
CA LEU A 72 5.76 6.81 -7.49
C LEU A 72 7.13 6.57 -8.17
N ARG A 73 7.16 5.74 -9.22
CA ARG A 73 8.36 5.49 -10.03
C ARG A 73 8.74 6.67 -10.92
N SER A 74 7.80 7.57 -11.24
CA SER A 74 8.08 8.71 -12.10
C SER A 74 9.09 9.66 -11.43
N PRO A 75 10.13 10.11 -12.17
CA PRO A 75 11.04 11.14 -11.68
C PRO A 75 10.26 12.44 -11.43
N GLY A 76 10.43 13.06 -10.27
CA GLY A 76 9.76 14.33 -9.92
C GLY A 76 8.44 14.20 -9.16
N THR A 77 7.91 12.98 -8.96
CA THR A 77 6.81 12.79 -7.99
C THR A 77 7.39 12.79 -6.57
N THR A 78 7.29 13.94 -5.92
CA THR A 78 7.63 14.16 -4.51
C THR A 78 6.38 13.98 -3.67
N GLY A 79 6.36 12.95 -2.83
CA GLY A 79 5.29 12.74 -1.87
C GLY A 79 4.07 11.94 -2.35
N LEU A 80 3.53 11.18 -1.42
CA LEU A 80 2.38 10.29 -1.56
C LEU A 80 1.03 11.01 -1.44
N THR A 81 0.87 12.21 -2.01
CA THR A 81 -0.38 12.98 -1.93
C THR A 81 -1.59 12.21 -2.46
N SER A 82 -1.40 11.21 -3.33
CA SER A 82 -2.47 10.34 -3.82
C SER A 82 -2.89 9.22 -2.84
N LEU A 83 -2.09 8.90 -1.81
CA LEU A 83 -2.47 7.93 -0.75
C LEU A 83 -3.26 8.59 0.38
N GLU A 84 -3.03 9.87 0.65
CA GLU A 84 -3.65 10.63 1.76
C GLU A 84 -5.18 10.79 1.62
N VAL A 85 -5.74 10.58 0.42
CA VAL A 85 -7.17 10.78 0.13
C VAL A 85 -8.08 9.83 0.92
N ASP A 86 -7.59 8.66 1.38
CA ASP A 86 -8.37 7.76 2.26
C ASP A 86 -8.00 7.84 3.75
N LEU A 87 -6.75 8.15 4.10
CA LEU A 87 -6.36 8.38 5.51
C LEU A 87 -7.16 9.56 6.10
N SER A 88 -7.43 10.58 5.28
CA SER A 88 -8.19 11.78 5.67
C SER A 88 -9.69 11.54 5.85
N ARG A 89 -10.25 10.44 5.32
CA ARG A 89 -11.70 10.14 5.48
C ARG A 89 -12.02 9.52 6.84
N THR A 90 -11.03 8.97 7.53
CA THR A 90 -11.24 8.32 8.83
C THR A 90 -10.87 9.17 10.04
N ASN A 91 -10.21 10.31 9.85
CA ASN A 91 -9.89 11.25 10.95
C ASN A 91 -10.92 12.38 11.10
N LYS A 92 -12.07 12.32 10.39
CA LYS A 92 -13.11 13.36 10.39
C LYS A 92 -14.46 12.94 10.98
N THR A 93 -14.44 12.07 11.98
CA THR A 93 -15.61 11.79 12.84
C THR A 93 -15.16 11.81 14.30
N ASN A 94 -15.08 13.00 14.89
CA ASN A 94 -15.21 13.31 16.33
C ASN A 94 -14.96 14.81 16.53
N SER A 95 -15.95 15.63 16.15
CA SER A 95 -16.19 16.98 16.68
C SER A 95 -17.69 17.22 16.60
#